data_AF-A0A0H3FZI0-F1
#
_entry.id   AF-A0A0H3FZI0-F1
#
_cell.length_a   1.000
_cell.length_b   1.000
_cell.length_c   1.000
_cell.angle_alpha   90.00
_cell.angle_beta   90.00
_cell.angle_gamma   90.00
#
_symmetry.space_group_name_H-M   'P 1'
#
loop_
_entity.id
_entity.type
_entity.pdbx_description
1 polymer ?
#
loop_
_entity_poly.entity_id
_entity_poly.type
_entity_poly.pdbx_seq_one_letter_code
_entity_poly.pdbx_strand_id
1 'polypeptide(L)'
;MDASTLSFRSASSSARSFPFLSMSAERQDLFFSLALTALPRPMITPLCRIIVARLEHRIPGLKERLRPLDGKTVFIQPKDLTVGFLLSISNGHPHLTAISPESLPKKTDMDARLEASLEVFFHLLHGESDGDALFFSRDLKVDGDMSVVVALRNAMDGLGEDLLKDVFTLPQPFRSLFNRAGGVANRCLDRIIDPFLKKTAKLENRLSKIQAEIDALRQKEEDIPLKSVHNSIEKDQENNADLSGTAKNAIELLAPAGTPAALRSAIDAGANAVYLGFRDETNARNYPGLNFTREDLKEGIAYAHQRGRRVHVAINTYAAAGHMDSWYKAIDTAAELGADALIMADMGLLSYASQHYPDLSRHLSVQAGASTPAAIQFYYEMFGINRMVLPRMFTLDEIAALKEKVPIEIETFIFGSLSPMSEGRCALSAYATGRSPNLCGVCSPAEHVRYKNEDGVLISQLGDFVINRFGKDEAAGYPTLCKGRYIPKGGEASYLFEKPECLNAAEYIASLRAAGVTSFKIEGRQRSRFYTTEVVSCFRALLDAEASGKSADSLPDVLNRLRDLAEGGEETRGAYRKGWR
;
A
#
# COMPACT_ATOMS: atom_id res chain seq x y z
N MET A 1 15.65 21.36 59.91
CA MET A 1 16.52 22.55 59.83
C MET A 1 17.17 22.49 58.46
N ASP A 2 16.40 22.90 57.45
CA ASP A 2 16.47 24.23 56.79
C ASP A 2 17.75 24.35 55.94
N ALA A 3 17.71 24.36 54.61
CA ALA A 3 16.96 25.19 53.65
C ALA A 3 17.27 26.69 53.76
N SER A 4 18.35 27.11 53.09
CA SER A 4 18.68 28.47 52.59
C SER A 4 20.22 28.51 52.45
N THR A 5 20.88 29.05 51.42
CA THR A 5 20.56 29.88 50.28
C THR A 5 21.88 30.04 49.54
N LEU A 6 21.96 29.77 48.24
CA LEU A 6 22.94 30.41 47.35
C LEU A 6 22.43 30.30 45.90
N SER A 7 21.56 31.26 45.62
CA SER A 7 21.18 31.85 44.33
C SER A 7 22.15 31.53 43.18
N PHE A 8 21.76 30.59 42.30
CA PHE A 8 22.18 30.62 40.89
C PHE A 8 21.19 31.51 40.14
N ARG A 9 21.67 32.68 39.69
CA ARG A 9 20.96 33.54 38.75
C ARG A 9 20.70 32.74 37.48
N SER A 10 19.44 32.42 37.22
CA SER A 10 18.98 31.94 35.93
C SER A 10 19.25 33.03 34.89
N ALA A 11 20.26 32.84 34.05
CA ALA A 11 20.34 33.53 32.78
C ALA A 11 19.22 32.98 31.90
N SER A 12 18.07 33.64 31.96
CA SER A 12 16.95 33.50 31.04
C SER A 12 17.38 34.00 29.66
N SER A 13 18.16 33.20 28.91
CA SER A 13 18.15 33.32 27.46
C SER A 13 16.86 32.67 26.99
N SER A 14 15.87 33.51 26.69
CA SER A 14 14.63 33.12 26.05
C SER A 14 14.92 32.35 24.76
N ALA A 15 14.90 31.02 24.85
CA ALA A 15 14.59 30.20 23.69
C ALA A 15 13.17 30.60 23.30
N ARG A 16 13.03 31.56 22.36
CA ARG A 16 11.76 31.79 21.68
C ARG A 16 11.35 30.43 21.11
N SER A 17 10.35 29.82 21.72
CA SER A 17 9.67 28.66 21.15
C SER A 17 9.22 29.08 19.76
N PHE A 18 9.77 28.40 18.74
CA PHE A 18 9.34 28.64 17.37
C PHE A 18 7.86 28.22 17.29
N PRO A 19 6.95 29.05 16.76
CA PRO A 19 5.54 28.68 16.60
C PRO A 19 5.32 27.52 15.61
N PHE A 20 6.40 27.02 14.99
CA PHE A 20 6.41 25.91 14.05
C PHE A 20 5.72 24.65 14.56
N LEU A 21 6.04 24.20 15.78
CA LEU A 21 5.44 22.98 16.36
C LEU A 21 3.94 23.13 16.65
N SER A 22 3.39 24.35 16.58
CA SER A 22 1.97 24.64 16.73
C SER A 22 1.27 24.96 15.40
N MET A 23 1.96 24.84 14.26
CA MET A 23 1.39 25.02 12.92
C MET A 23 0.71 23.74 12.42
N SER A 24 -0.31 23.87 11.56
CA SER A 24 -0.84 22.73 10.78
C SER A 24 0.22 22.16 9.84
N ALA A 25 0.09 20.89 9.43
CA ALA A 25 1.03 20.21 8.53
C ALA A 25 1.27 21.00 7.23
N GLU A 26 0.20 21.42 6.55
CA GLU A 26 0.27 22.26 5.34
C GLU A 26 1.09 23.55 5.54
N ARG A 27 0.96 24.18 6.72
CA ARG A 27 1.69 25.40 7.06
C ARG A 27 3.15 25.12 7.42
N GLN A 28 3.43 23.95 7.97
CA GLN A 28 4.79 23.47 8.21
C GLN A 28 5.52 23.21 6.87
N ASP A 29 4.87 22.56 5.90
CA ASP A 29 5.46 22.25 4.59
C ASP A 29 5.77 23.51 3.78
N LEU A 30 4.84 24.45 3.76
CA LEU A 30 5.02 25.72 3.05
C LEU A 30 6.10 26.60 3.69
N PHE A 31 6.18 26.58 5.03
CA PHE A 31 7.29 27.19 5.77
C PHE A 31 8.63 26.57 5.35
N PHE A 32 8.69 25.25 5.21
CA PHE A 32 9.88 24.52 4.79
C PHE A 32 10.31 24.84 3.36
N SER A 33 9.38 24.83 2.41
CA SER A 33 9.67 25.18 1.00
C SER A 33 10.24 26.60 0.89
N LEU A 34 9.64 27.57 1.62
CA LEU A 34 10.15 28.94 1.68
C LEU A 34 11.51 29.05 2.37
N ALA A 35 11.73 28.32 3.47
CA ALA A 35 12.98 28.33 4.19
C ALA A 35 14.13 27.72 3.38
N LEU A 36 13.89 26.59 2.69
CA LEU A 36 14.86 25.94 1.80
C LEU A 36 15.21 26.82 0.59
N THR A 37 14.21 27.48 0.00
CA THR A 37 14.42 28.43 -1.11
C THR A 37 15.29 29.63 -0.70
N ALA A 38 15.20 30.05 0.56
CA ALA A 38 15.96 31.17 1.10
C ALA A 38 17.37 30.79 1.61
N LEU A 39 17.72 29.51 1.69
CA LEU A 39 19.05 29.08 2.12
C LEU A 39 20.09 29.30 1.01
N PRO A 40 21.31 29.78 1.35
CA PRO A 40 22.41 29.86 0.39
C PRO A 40 22.73 28.47 -0.19
N ARG A 41 22.77 28.37 -1.53
CA ARG A 41 23.01 27.11 -2.26
C ARG A 41 24.18 26.27 -1.72
N PRO A 42 25.37 26.83 -1.38
CA PRO A 42 26.48 26.04 -0.84
C PRO A 42 26.19 25.34 0.49
N MET A 43 25.16 25.77 1.21
CA MET A 43 24.77 25.20 2.51
C MET A 43 23.75 24.06 2.39
N ILE A 44 23.10 23.90 1.24
CA ILE A 44 22.05 22.88 1.05
C ILE A 44 22.66 21.47 1.08
N THR A 45 23.75 21.22 0.35
CA THR A 45 24.42 19.90 0.36
C THR A 45 24.91 19.49 1.76
N PRO A 46 25.62 20.34 2.53
CA PRO A 46 25.97 20.04 3.92
C PRO A 46 24.75 19.73 4.80
N LEU A 47 23.65 20.47 4.63
CA LEU A 47 22.40 20.22 5.36
C LEU A 47 21.81 18.85 5.02
N CYS A 48 21.74 18.51 3.72
CA CYS A 48 21.32 17.19 3.26
C CYS A 48 22.15 16.07 3.88
N ARG A 49 23.47 16.21 3.96
CA ARG A 49 24.36 15.22 4.60
C ARG A 49 24.03 15.00 6.07
N ILE A 50 23.72 16.07 6.81
CA ILE A 50 23.34 15.97 8.23
C ILE A 50 22.00 15.23 8.37
N ILE A 51 21.01 15.56 7.54
CA ILE A 51 19.69 14.91 7.55
C ILE A 51 19.84 13.41 7.26
N VAL A 52 20.61 13.07 6.22
CA VAL A 52 20.83 11.68 5.82
C VAL A 52 21.55 10.88 6.90
N ALA A 53 22.62 11.42 7.51
CA ALA A 53 23.33 10.73 8.58
C ALA A 53 22.45 10.45 9.82
N ARG A 54 21.50 11.35 10.10
CA ARG A 54 20.52 11.14 11.18
C ARG A 54 19.49 10.08 10.84
N LEU A 55 19.00 10.09 9.60
CA LEU A 55 18.09 9.07 9.10
C LEU A 55 18.69 7.66 9.21
N GLU A 56 19.95 7.50 8.81
CA GLU A 56 20.67 6.22 8.92
C GLU A 56 20.76 5.71 10.37
N HIS A 57 21.01 6.60 11.33
CA HIS A 57 21.11 6.22 12.74
C HIS A 57 19.75 5.83 13.34
N ARG A 58 18.66 6.46 12.89
CA ARG A 58 17.32 6.26 13.48
C ARG A 58 16.60 5.02 12.98
N ILE A 59 16.97 4.50 11.81
CA ILE A 59 16.22 3.46 11.12
C ILE A 59 17.04 2.19 11.09
N PRO A 60 16.78 1.25 12.02
CA PRO A 60 17.40 -0.05 12.01
C PRO A 60 17.20 -0.72 10.64
N GLY A 61 18.29 -1.24 10.07
CA GLY A 61 18.24 -1.95 8.79
C GLY A 61 18.12 -1.07 7.55
N LEU A 62 18.11 0.27 7.64
CA LEU A 62 18.02 1.14 6.45
C LEU A 62 19.16 0.87 5.47
N LYS A 63 20.38 0.71 5.99
CA LYS A 63 21.56 0.38 5.20
C LYS A 63 21.33 -0.89 4.39
N GLU A 64 20.88 -1.96 5.04
CA GLU A 64 20.60 -3.26 4.43
C GLU A 64 19.50 -3.16 3.37
N ARG A 65 18.47 -2.33 3.60
CA ARG A 65 17.39 -2.07 2.65
C ARG A 65 17.84 -1.28 1.42
N LEU A 66 18.85 -0.41 1.57
CA LEU A 66 19.40 0.39 0.48
C LEU A 66 20.53 -0.29 -0.30
N ARG A 67 21.19 -1.33 0.26
CA ARG A 67 22.24 -2.10 -0.45
C ARG A 67 21.87 -2.57 -1.86
N PRO A 68 20.63 -3.02 -2.16
CA PRO A 68 20.24 -3.39 -3.53
C PRO A 68 20.36 -2.25 -4.55
N LEU A 69 20.49 -1.00 -4.09
CA LEU A 69 20.64 0.20 -4.90
C LEU A 69 22.09 0.70 -4.97
N ASP A 70 23.07 -0.08 -4.51
CA ASP A 70 24.47 0.34 -4.55
C ASP A 70 24.94 0.66 -5.98
N GLY A 71 25.59 1.81 -6.13
CA GLY A 71 26.03 2.34 -7.42
C GLY A 71 24.92 2.99 -8.24
N LYS A 72 23.67 3.00 -7.76
CA LYS A 72 22.55 3.66 -8.42
C LYS A 72 22.43 5.12 -8.03
N THR A 73 21.85 5.89 -8.95
CA THR A 73 21.65 7.33 -8.83
C THR A 73 20.21 7.73 -9.16
N VAL A 74 19.59 8.50 -8.27
CA VAL A 74 18.22 8.99 -8.40
C VAL A 74 18.20 10.50 -8.29
N PHE A 75 17.66 11.17 -9.29
CA PHE A 75 17.49 12.62 -9.28
C PHE A 75 16.08 13.00 -8.81
N ILE A 76 15.98 13.74 -7.72
CA ILE A 76 14.73 14.19 -7.10
C ILE A 76 14.57 15.68 -7.42
N GLN A 77 13.52 16.03 -8.16
CA GLN A 77 13.24 17.39 -8.60
C GLN A 77 11.91 17.89 -8.01
N PRO A 78 11.94 18.65 -6.91
CA PRO A 78 10.79 19.43 -6.48
C PRO A 78 10.49 20.53 -7.51
N LYS A 79 9.24 20.61 -7.98
CA LYS A 79 8.80 21.57 -9.02
C LYS A 79 8.77 23.01 -8.50
N ASP A 80 8.61 23.17 -7.20
CA ASP A 80 8.50 24.42 -6.47
C ASP A 80 9.86 24.92 -5.91
N LEU A 81 10.94 24.14 -6.07
CA LEU A 81 12.29 24.55 -5.70
C LEU A 81 13.17 24.85 -6.91
N THR A 82 14.07 25.82 -6.75
CA THR A 82 15.10 26.17 -7.75
C THR A 82 16.31 25.25 -7.74
N VAL A 83 16.27 24.16 -6.95
CA VAL A 83 17.35 23.20 -6.72
C VAL A 83 16.76 21.81 -6.75
N GLY A 84 17.44 20.88 -7.43
CA GLY A 84 17.15 19.44 -7.37
C GLY A 84 18.18 18.71 -6.51
N PHE A 85 17.92 17.44 -6.22
CA PHE A 85 18.77 16.62 -5.37
C PHE A 85 19.18 15.33 -6.08
N LEU A 86 20.48 15.07 -6.17
CA LEU A 86 21.00 13.79 -6.63
C LEU A 86 21.26 12.90 -5.42
N LEU A 87 20.50 11.82 -5.32
CA LEU A 87 20.71 10.73 -4.39
C LEU A 87 21.61 9.68 -5.06
N SER A 88 22.73 9.35 -4.42
CA SER A 88 23.59 8.24 -4.80
C SER A 88 23.76 7.31 -3.61
N ILE A 89 23.88 6.01 -3.83
CA ILE A 89 23.98 5.02 -2.75
C ILE A 89 25.29 4.26 -2.90
N SER A 90 26.08 4.20 -1.82
CA SER A 90 27.35 3.48 -1.80
C SER A 90 27.48 2.63 -0.53
N ASN A 91 27.62 1.31 -0.72
CA ASN A 91 27.68 0.34 0.38
C ASN A 91 26.49 0.46 1.36
N GLY A 92 25.29 0.69 0.84
CA GLY A 92 24.05 0.95 1.57
C GLY A 92 23.93 2.35 2.18
N HIS A 93 24.94 3.21 2.01
CA HIS A 93 24.92 4.58 2.54
C HIS A 93 24.39 5.58 1.49
N PRO A 94 23.25 6.23 1.74
CA PRO A 94 22.76 7.28 0.87
C PRO A 94 23.60 8.57 0.97
N HIS A 95 23.78 9.22 -0.17
CA HIS A 95 24.46 10.50 -0.30
C HIS A 95 23.60 11.43 -1.14
N LEU A 96 23.11 12.50 -0.52
CA LEU A 96 22.24 13.47 -1.16
C LEU A 96 23.01 14.76 -1.45
N THR A 97 23.04 15.17 -2.72
CA THR A 97 23.76 16.36 -3.19
C THR A 97 22.80 17.31 -3.90
N ALA A 98 22.82 18.59 -3.54
CA ALA A 98 22.04 19.61 -4.23
C ALA A 98 22.67 19.97 -5.58
N ILE A 99 21.87 20.03 -6.64
CA ILE A 99 22.27 20.36 -8.01
C ILE A 99 21.37 21.47 -8.55
N SER A 100 21.96 22.47 -9.24
CA SER A 100 21.17 23.49 -9.94
C SER A 100 20.52 22.88 -11.20
N PRO A 101 19.27 23.24 -11.54
CA PRO A 101 18.61 22.81 -12.78
C PRO A 101 19.40 23.16 -14.04
N GLU A 102 20.20 24.23 -14.06
CA GLU A 102 21.02 24.58 -15.24
C GLU A 102 22.26 23.68 -15.40
N SER A 103 22.61 22.92 -14.37
CA SER A 103 23.75 21.99 -14.30
C SER A 103 23.28 20.54 -14.19
N LEU A 104 22.08 20.26 -14.71
CA LEU A 104 21.51 18.92 -14.73
C LEU A 104 22.48 17.95 -15.41
N PRO A 105 22.76 16.77 -14.81
CA PRO A 105 23.36 15.68 -15.53
C PRO A 105 22.49 15.36 -16.77
N LYS A 106 23.10 14.92 -17.87
CA LYS A 106 22.31 14.48 -19.03
C LYS A 106 21.42 13.32 -18.58
N LYS A 107 20.30 13.09 -19.29
CA LYS A 107 19.37 11.99 -18.99
C LYS A 107 20.07 10.61 -18.95
N THR A 108 21.23 10.49 -19.59
CA THR A 108 22.12 9.32 -19.62
C THR A 108 22.96 9.12 -18.35
N ASP A 109 22.98 10.08 -17.43
CA ASP A 109 23.91 10.15 -16.30
C ASP A 109 23.23 9.80 -14.97
N MET A 110 21.97 9.35 -14.99
CA MET A 110 21.19 8.94 -13.81
C MET A 110 20.32 7.72 -14.11
N ASP A 111 20.11 6.85 -13.11
CA ASP A 111 19.28 5.65 -13.29
C ASP A 111 17.78 6.00 -13.26
N ALA A 112 17.36 6.94 -12.41
CA ALA A 112 15.96 7.37 -12.33
C ALA A 112 15.82 8.86 -11.98
N ARG A 113 14.68 9.45 -12.36
CA ARG A 113 14.28 10.82 -12.03
C ARG A 113 12.86 10.84 -11.47
N LEU A 114 12.68 11.55 -10.36
CA LEU A 114 11.41 11.77 -9.67
C LEU A 114 11.10 13.27 -9.70
N GLU A 115 9.88 13.65 -10.07
CA GLU A 115 9.46 15.05 -10.14
C GLU A 115 8.05 15.25 -9.58
N ALA A 116 7.92 16.03 -8.52
CA ALA A 116 6.67 16.33 -7.81
C ALA A 116 6.76 17.69 -7.10
N SER A 117 5.70 18.14 -6.42
CA SER A 117 5.86 19.24 -5.45
C SER A 117 6.68 18.78 -4.24
N LEU A 118 7.32 19.70 -3.53
CA LEU A 118 8.06 19.40 -2.31
C LEU A 118 7.17 18.75 -1.24
N GLU A 119 5.92 19.22 -1.13
CA GLU A 119 4.88 18.65 -0.27
C GLU A 119 4.67 17.16 -0.54
N VAL A 120 4.52 16.75 -1.80
CA VAL A 120 4.37 15.34 -2.18
C VAL A 120 5.58 14.52 -1.71
N PHE A 121 6.80 15.03 -1.86
CA PHE A 121 7.99 14.33 -1.36
C PHE A 121 8.00 14.22 0.17
N PHE A 122 7.52 15.24 0.89
CA PHE A 122 7.38 15.16 2.34
C PHE A 122 6.31 14.16 2.76
N HIS A 123 5.13 14.16 2.15
CA HIS A 123 4.08 13.18 2.46
C HIS A 123 4.57 11.74 2.21
N LEU A 124 5.36 11.51 1.14
CA LEU A 124 5.99 10.22 0.89
C LEU A 124 7.01 9.81 1.97
N LEU A 125 7.86 10.75 2.40
CA LEU A 125 8.84 10.52 3.47
C LEU A 125 8.19 10.26 4.82
N HIS A 126 7.10 10.98 5.12
CA HIS A 126 6.33 10.80 6.35
C HIS A 126 5.38 9.60 6.28
N GLY A 127 5.23 8.97 5.12
CA GLY A 127 4.28 7.88 4.92
C GLY A 127 2.83 8.32 5.17
N GLU A 128 2.51 9.54 4.77
CA GLU A 128 1.16 10.16 4.78
C GLU A 128 0.51 10.06 3.39
N SER A 129 1.19 9.47 2.43
CA SER A 129 0.66 9.21 1.09
C SER A 129 1.22 7.92 0.51
N ASP A 130 0.51 7.38 -0.47
CA ASP A 130 0.94 6.21 -1.22
C ASP A 130 1.59 6.63 -2.55
N GLY A 131 2.86 6.26 -2.73
CA GLY A 131 3.63 6.63 -3.92
C GLY A 131 3.09 6.05 -5.22
N ASP A 132 2.45 4.87 -5.18
CA ASP A 132 1.80 4.31 -6.36
C ASP A 132 0.58 5.15 -6.73
N ALA A 133 -0.28 5.48 -5.76
CA ALA A 133 -1.44 6.36 -6.00
C ALA A 133 -1.02 7.71 -6.59
N LEU A 134 -0.02 8.37 -6.01
CA LEU A 134 0.51 9.66 -6.48
C LEU A 134 1.13 9.59 -7.88
N PHE A 135 1.79 8.47 -8.19
CA PHE A 135 2.35 8.26 -9.53
C PHE A 135 1.24 8.06 -10.58
N PHE A 136 0.22 7.29 -10.21
CA PHE A 136 -0.92 6.99 -11.06
C PHE A 136 -1.88 8.17 -11.24
N SER A 137 -2.00 9.06 -10.25
CA SER A 137 -2.76 10.32 -10.30
C SER A 137 -2.01 11.46 -11.01
N ARG A 138 -0.73 11.28 -11.35
CA ARG A 138 0.17 12.26 -12.03
C ARG A 138 0.78 13.34 -11.14
N ASP A 139 0.56 13.27 -9.84
CA ASP A 139 1.15 14.19 -8.88
C ASP A 139 2.66 13.94 -8.72
N LEU A 140 3.07 12.68 -8.83
CA LEU A 140 4.47 12.23 -8.91
C LEU A 140 4.80 11.77 -10.34
N LYS A 141 5.78 12.38 -10.98
CA LYS A 141 6.32 11.91 -12.27
C LYS A 141 7.57 11.09 -12.03
N VAL A 142 7.69 9.97 -12.75
CA VAL A 142 8.83 9.07 -12.69
C VAL A 142 9.36 8.83 -14.11
N ASP A 143 10.68 8.83 -14.25
CA ASP A 143 11.40 8.55 -15.49
C ASP A 143 12.65 7.71 -15.18
N GLY A 144 13.09 6.85 -16.10
CA GLY A 144 14.22 5.93 -15.91
C GLY A 144 13.84 4.53 -15.43
N ASP A 145 14.74 3.90 -14.67
CA ASP A 145 14.65 2.51 -14.22
C ASP A 145 13.66 2.34 -13.06
N MET A 146 12.52 1.71 -13.34
CA MET A 146 11.48 1.48 -12.34
C MET A 146 11.90 0.53 -11.23
N SER A 147 12.87 -0.37 -11.45
CA SER A 147 13.38 -1.25 -10.39
C SER A 147 14.06 -0.44 -9.28
N VAL A 148 14.80 0.62 -9.65
CA VAL A 148 15.46 1.54 -8.72
C VAL A 148 14.41 2.33 -7.93
N VAL A 149 13.36 2.81 -8.61
CA VAL A 149 12.30 3.60 -7.97
C VAL A 149 11.48 2.76 -6.98
N VAL A 150 11.10 1.54 -7.37
CA VAL A 150 10.37 0.61 -6.51
C VAL A 150 11.21 0.21 -5.30
N ALA A 151 12.49 -0.15 -5.51
CA ALA A 151 13.40 -0.48 -4.43
C ALA A 151 13.61 0.71 -3.47
N LEU A 152 13.77 1.92 -4.00
CA LEU A 152 13.92 3.13 -3.20
C LEU A 152 12.67 3.40 -2.36
N ARG A 153 11.49 3.40 -2.96
CA ARG A 153 10.20 3.57 -2.26
C ARG A 153 10.02 2.51 -1.17
N ASN A 154 10.29 1.24 -1.48
CA ASN A 154 10.17 0.14 -0.52
C ASN A 154 11.22 0.21 0.59
N ALA A 155 12.43 0.74 0.34
CA ALA A 155 13.44 0.97 1.37
C ALA A 155 13.10 2.17 2.27
N MET A 156 12.39 3.16 1.72
CA MET A 156 11.96 4.37 2.39
C MET A 156 10.68 4.19 3.23
N ASP A 157 9.88 3.15 2.96
CA ASP A 157 8.66 2.85 3.73
C ASP A 157 9.00 2.64 5.22
N GLY A 158 8.48 3.49 6.11
CA GLY A 158 8.88 3.48 7.53
C GLY A 158 9.71 4.68 8.01
N LEU A 159 10.08 5.63 7.14
CA LEU A 159 10.90 6.82 7.48
C LEU A 159 10.20 7.83 8.42
N GLY A 160 8.87 7.83 8.51
CA GLY A 160 8.12 8.92 9.14
C GLY A 160 7.67 8.64 10.56
N GLU A 161 8.18 9.46 11.49
CA GLU A 161 7.35 10.20 12.45
C GLU A 161 8.02 11.52 12.94
N ASP A 162 9.28 11.82 12.54
CA ASP A 162 10.02 12.95 13.13
C ASP A 162 11.09 13.61 12.23
N LEU A 163 11.08 13.42 10.91
CA LEU A 163 12.09 14.02 10.02
C LEU A 163 12.17 15.54 10.19
N LEU A 164 11.02 16.20 10.37
CA LEU A 164 10.94 17.65 10.60
C LEU A 164 11.50 18.05 11.97
N LYS A 165 11.33 17.25 13.03
CA LYS A 165 11.91 17.54 14.35
C LYS A 165 13.45 17.58 14.30
N ASP A 166 14.06 16.78 13.41
CA ASP A 166 15.50 16.75 13.20
C ASP A 166 16.04 18.01 12.50
N VAL A 167 15.24 18.69 11.66
CA VAL A 167 15.66 19.98 11.10
C VAL A 167 15.78 21.06 12.19
N PHE A 168 15.04 20.97 13.29
CA PHE A 168 15.13 21.95 14.38
C PHE A 168 16.27 21.68 15.39
N THR A 169 16.89 20.51 15.33
CA THR A 169 18.08 20.16 16.13
C THR A 169 19.39 20.37 15.36
N LEU A 170 19.37 21.11 14.25
CA LEU A 170 20.57 21.38 13.45
C LEU A 170 21.67 22.09 14.26
N PRO A 171 22.96 21.76 14.02
CA PRO A 171 24.08 22.48 14.60
C PRO A 171 24.18 23.92 14.08
N GLN A 172 24.86 24.79 14.83
CA GLN A 172 25.26 26.10 14.30
C GLN A 172 26.29 25.90 13.17
N PRO A 173 26.29 26.73 12.10
CA PRO A 173 25.48 27.94 11.89
C PRO A 173 24.10 27.70 11.26
N PHE A 174 23.79 26.47 10.84
CA PHE A 174 22.55 26.14 10.10
C PHE A 174 21.28 26.54 10.85
N ARG A 175 21.25 26.31 12.17
CA ARG A 175 20.11 26.70 13.01
C ARG A 175 19.84 28.21 12.98
N SER A 176 20.87 29.05 13.07
CA SER A 176 20.69 30.52 13.04
C SER A 176 20.16 31.02 11.69
N LEU A 177 20.62 30.39 10.60
CA LEU A 177 20.26 30.76 9.25
C LEU A 177 18.86 30.26 8.89
N PHE A 178 18.54 29.02 9.26
CA PHE A 178 17.19 28.46 9.15
C PHE A 178 16.19 29.27 10.00
N ASN A 179 16.58 29.71 11.20
CA ASN A 179 15.74 30.60 12.01
C ASN A 179 15.52 31.97 11.34
N ARG A 180 16.52 32.53 10.65
CA ARG A 180 16.40 33.78 9.88
C ARG A 180 15.51 33.61 8.65
N ALA A 181 15.75 32.56 7.87
CA ALA A 181 14.96 32.19 6.71
C ALA A 181 13.50 31.90 7.11
N GLY A 182 13.32 31.13 8.19
CA GLY A 182 12.03 30.84 8.81
C GLY A 182 11.33 32.10 9.32
N GLY A 183 12.05 33.07 9.89
CA GLY A 183 11.47 34.36 10.26
C GLY A 183 10.94 35.16 9.07
N VAL A 184 11.56 35.04 7.89
CA VAL A 184 11.07 35.64 6.64
C VAL A 184 9.87 34.85 6.11
N ALA A 185 9.97 33.52 6.07
CA ALA A 185 8.90 32.62 5.65
C ALA A 185 7.63 32.82 6.49
N ASN A 186 7.76 32.90 7.83
CA ASN A 186 6.63 33.13 8.73
C ASN A 186 5.96 34.50 8.48
N ARG A 187 6.73 35.55 8.19
CA ARG A 187 6.16 36.85 7.83
C ARG A 187 5.44 36.83 6.48
N CYS A 188 5.93 36.06 5.51
CA CYS A 188 5.25 35.84 4.24
C CYS A 188 3.97 35.02 4.41
N LEU A 189 4.02 33.96 5.22
CA LEU A 189 2.87 33.13 5.58
C LEU A 189 1.77 33.99 6.21
N ASP A 190 2.10 34.71 7.28
CA ASP A 190 1.13 35.51 8.04
C ASP A 190 0.50 36.66 7.23
N ARG A 191 1.28 37.31 6.35
CA ARG A 191 0.83 38.52 5.64
C ARG A 191 0.22 38.28 4.26
N ILE A 192 0.65 37.23 3.57
CA ILE A 192 0.30 37.02 2.15
C ILE A 192 -0.51 35.74 2.01
N ILE A 193 -0.05 34.66 2.63
CA ILE A 193 -0.60 33.33 2.39
C ILE A 193 -1.82 33.06 3.27
N ASP A 194 -1.80 33.37 4.56
CA ASP A 194 -2.95 33.16 5.47
C ASP A 194 -4.23 33.91 5.02
N PRO A 195 -4.17 35.16 4.55
CA PRO A 195 -5.34 35.83 3.97
C PRO A 195 -5.83 35.17 2.68
N PHE A 196 -4.92 34.60 1.89
CA PHE A 196 -5.23 33.91 0.64
C PHE A 196 -5.84 32.53 0.90
N LEU A 197 -5.26 31.73 1.80
CA LEU A 197 -5.76 30.43 2.25
C LEU A 197 -7.15 30.53 2.88
N LYS A 198 -7.41 31.57 3.70
CA LYS A 198 -8.77 31.82 4.21
C LYS A 198 -9.77 32.13 3.11
N LYS A 199 -9.32 32.72 2.00
CA LYS A 199 -10.16 33.05 0.84
C LYS A 199 -10.40 31.83 -0.04
N THR A 200 -9.39 30.96 -0.22
CA THR A 200 -9.51 29.68 -0.96
C THR A 200 -10.34 28.66 -0.19
N ALA A 201 -10.13 28.49 1.12
CA ALA A 201 -10.95 27.60 1.97
C ALA A 201 -12.43 28.00 1.98
N LYS A 202 -12.72 29.32 1.86
CA LYS A 202 -14.10 29.83 1.70
C LYS A 202 -14.67 29.51 0.31
N LEU A 203 -13.82 29.37 -0.70
CA LEU A 203 -14.19 28.98 -2.06
C LEU A 203 -14.38 27.46 -2.16
N GLU A 204 -13.50 26.66 -1.56
CA GLU A 204 -13.58 25.20 -1.48
C GLU A 204 -14.83 24.76 -0.71
N ASN A 205 -15.16 25.40 0.42
CA ASN A 205 -16.43 25.15 1.12
C ASN A 205 -17.67 25.51 0.29
N ARG A 206 -17.54 26.44 -0.68
CA ARG A 206 -18.62 26.74 -1.63
C ARG A 206 -18.67 25.69 -2.73
N LEU A 207 -17.52 25.25 -3.23
CA LEU A 207 -17.39 24.19 -4.23
C LEU A 207 -17.89 22.85 -3.71
N SER A 208 -17.55 22.46 -2.47
CA SER A 208 -18.03 21.21 -1.86
C SER A 208 -19.54 21.22 -1.65
N LYS A 209 -20.13 22.36 -1.28
CA LYS A 209 -21.59 22.53 -1.21
C LYS A 209 -22.25 22.38 -2.58
N ILE A 210 -21.66 22.98 -3.61
CA ILE A 210 -22.15 22.86 -4.99
C ILE A 210 -22.01 21.42 -5.49
N GLN A 211 -20.89 20.74 -5.17
CA GLN A 211 -20.67 19.34 -5.53
C GLN A 211 -21.67 18.42 -4.84
N ALA A 212 -21.94 18.63 -3.55
CA ALA A 212 -22.97 17.89 -2.82
C ALA A 212 -24.39 18.13 -3.39
N GLU A 213 -24.69 19.34 -3.85
CA GLU A 213 -25.94 19.64 -4.56
C GLU A 213 -26.00 18.93 -5.94
N ILE A 214 -24.90 18.88 -6.68
CA ILE A 214 -24.79 18.16 -7.96
C ILE A 214 -24.97 16.65 -7.76
N ASP A 215 -24.35 16.07 -6.73
CA ASP A 215 -24.42 14.64 -6.44
C ASP A 215 -25.83 14.25 -5.94
N ALA A 216 -26.48 15.11 -5.15
CA ALA A 216 -27.89 14.94 -4.76
C ALA A 216 -28.86 15.06 -5.95
N LEU A 217 -28.53 15.85 -6.96
CA LEU A 217 -29.30 15.94 -8.21
C LEU A 217 -29.06 14.72 -9.11
N ARG A 218 -27.83 14.19 -9.16
CA ARG A 218 -27.50 12.94 -9.87
C ARG A 218 -28.18 11.71 -9.25
N GLN A 219 -28.23 11.61 -7.92
CA GLN A 219 -29.00 10.57 -7.23
C GLN A 219 -30.50 10.63 -7.57
N LYS A 220 -31.05 11.82 -7.85
CA LYS A 220 -32.45 11.97 -8.30
C LYS A 220 -32.68 11.57 -9.76
N GLU A 221 -31.64 11.56 -10.60
CA GLU A 221 -31.72 11.12 -12.00
C GLU A 221 -31.54 9.59 -12.15
N GLU A 222 -30.84 8.93 -11.23
CA GLU A 222 -30.67 7.45 -11.23
C GLU A 222 -31.83 6.69 -10.57
N ASP A 223 -32.75 7.38 -9.89
CA ASP A 223 -33.96 6.81 -9.29
C ASP A 223 -35.08 6.59 -10.34
N ILE A 224 -34.82 5.73 -11.33
CA ILE A 224 -35.86 5.09 -12.14
C ILE A 224 -36.34 3.85 -11.35
N PRO A 225 -37.65 3.70 -11.06
CA PRO A 225 -38.11 2.78 -10.03
C PRO A 225 -38.02 1.31 -10.44
N LEU A 226 -37.07 0.57 -9.86
CA LEU A 226 -37.08 -0.89 -9.79
C LEU A 226 -38.13 -1.34 -8.76
N LYS A 227 -39.39 -1.53 -9.20
CA LYS A 227 -40.38 -2.33 -8.45
C LYS A 227 -40.25 -3.81 -8.82
N SER A 228 -40.33 -4.65 -7.78
CA SER A 228 -40.21 -6.13 -7.76
C SER A 228 -38.77 -6.63 -7.91
N VAL A 229 -38.14 -7.32 -6.95
CA VAL A 229 -38.60 -8.46 -6.13
C VAL A 229 -37.89 -8.43 -4.75
N HIS A 230 -38.63 -8.21 -3.67
CA HIS A 230 -38.26 -8.60 -2.29
C HIS A 230 -39.54 -8.99 -1.56
N ASN A 231 -39.80 -10.29 -1.51
CA ASN A 231 -40.78 -10.90 -0.60
C ASN A 231 -40.59 -12.41 -0.65
N SER A 232 -39.55 -12.93 0.04
CA SER A 232 -39.51 -14.28 0.64
C SER A 232 -38.13 -14.59 1.24
N ILE A 233 -37.62 -13.76 2.17
CA ILE A 233 -36.52 -14.18 3.09
C ILE A 233 -36.72 -13.62 4.51
N GLU A 234 -37.47 -12.53 4.72
CA GLU A 234 -37.58 -11.88 6.04
C GLU A 234 -38.57 -12.50 7.05
N LYS A 235 -39.11 -13.71 6.83
CA LYS A 235 -40.09 -14.31 7.76
C LYS A 235 -39.60 -15.45 8.66
N ASP A 236 -38.33 -15.84 8.55
CA ASP A 236 -37.80 -16.95 9.37
C ASP A 236 -36.83 -16.49 10.48
N GLN A 237 -36.66 -15.19 10.72
CA GLN A 237 -35.70 -14.68 11.72
C GLN A 237 -36.28 -14.34 13.11
N GLU A 238 -37.58 -14.51 13.36
CA GLU A 238 -38.18 -14.12 14.65
C GLU A 238 -38.41 -15.25 15.68
N ASN A 239 -38.03 -16.51 15.38
CA ASN A 239 -38.19 -17.61 16.34
C ASN A 239 -36.88 -18.38 16.58
N ASN A 240 -35.89 -17.74 17.21
CA ASN A 240 -34.96 -18.43 18.12
C ASN A 240 -34.10 -17.41 18.88
N ALA A 241 -34.68 -16.84 19.93
CA ALA A 241 -33.94 -16.10 20.94
C ALA A 241 -34.22 -16.73 22.30
N ASP A 242 -33.46 -17.77 22.67
CA ASP A 242 -32.93 -17.90 24.04
C ASP A 242 -31.81 -18.95 24.13
N LEU A 243 -30.92 -18.72 25.10
CA LEU A 243 -29.95 -19.61 25.76
C LEU A 243 -28.49 -19.66 25.26
N SER A 244 -27.70 -18.77 25.86
CA SER A 244 -26.38 -19.01 26.48
C SER A 244 -25.21 -19.64 25.69
N GLY A 245 -24.10 -18.88 25.62
CA GLY A 245 -22.75 -19.43 25.72
C GLY A 245 -21.89 -19.40 24.46
N THR A 246 -20.79 -18.64 24.53
CA THR A 246 -19.62 -18.54 23.63
C THR A 246 -19.76 -17.60 22.42
N ALA A 247 -18.78 -16.71 22.28
CA ALA A 247 -18.61 -15.78 21.16
C ALA A 247 -18.52 -16.54 19.82
N LYS A 248 -19.66 -16.74 19.16
CA LYS A 248 -19.73 -17.35 17.83
C LYS A 248 -19.55 -16.28 16.75
N ASN A 249 -18.49 -16.45 15.97
CA ASN A 249 -18.21 -15.87 14.65
C ASN A 249 -17.77 -14.39 14.60
N ALA A 250 -16.66 -14.05 15.25
CA ALA A 250 -15.91 -12.86 14.86
C ALA A 250 -15.17 -13.14 13.54
N ILE A 251 -15.48 -12.38 12.48
CA ILE A 251 -14.76 -12.45 11.20
C ILE A 251 -13.33 -11.95 11.38
N GLU A 252 -12.39 -12.61 10.71
CA GLU A 252 -11.01 -12.13 10.63
C GLU A 252 -10.85 -11.06 9.56
N LEU A 253 -10.24 -9.92 9.91
CA LEU A 253 -9.67 -8.98 8.96
C LEU A 253 -8.18 -9.29 8.74
N LEU A 254 -7.85 -9.82 7.56
CA LEU A 254 -6.49 -10.20 7.16
C LEU A 254 -5.84 -9.11 6.28
N ALA A 255 -4.83 -8.45 6.81
CA ALA A 255 -4.18 -7.31 6.17
C ALA A 255 -2.85 -7.66 5.48
N PRO A 256 -2.50 -7.01 4.35
CA PRO A 256 -1.22 -7.22 3.68
C PRO A 256 -0.09 -6.49 4.42
N ALA A 257 1.06 -7.15 4.53
CA ALA A 257 2.30 -6.52 4.96
C ALA A 257 3.45 -6.86 4.01
N GLY A 258 3.92 -5.87 3.26
CA GLY A 258 5.13 -5.99 2.43
C GLY A 258 6.41 -5.59 3.14
N THR A 259 6.32 -4.83 4.23
CA THR A 259 7.46 -4.34 5.00
C THR A 259 7.19 -4.47 6.51
N PRO A 260 8.23 -4.46 7.36
CA PRO A 260 8.05 -4.43 8.82
C PRO A 260 7.24 -3.22 9.30
N ALA A 261 7.33 -2.08 8.59
CA ALA A 261 6.54 -0.90 8.89
C ALA A 261 5.06 -1.14 8.60
N ALA A 262 4.72 -1.68 7.42
CA ALA A 262 3.35 -2.03 7.06
C ALA A 262 2.73 -3.07 8.01
N LEU A 263 3.52 -4.03 8.51
CA LEU A 263 3.07 -5.00 9.53
C LEU A 263 2.61 -4.29 10.80
N ARG A 264 3.44 -3.39 11.35
CA ARG A 264 3.11 -2.65 12.57
C ARG A 264 1.86 -1.80 12.36
N SER A 265 1.84 -1.02 11.28
CA SER A 265 0.71 -0.19 10.87
C SER A 265 -0.60 -0.98 10.72
N ALA A 266 -0.59 -2.14 10.06
CA ALA A 266 -1.78 -2.98 9.92
C ALA A 266 -2.33 -3.44 11.28
N ILE A 267 -1.45 -3.89 12.16
CA ILE A 267 -1.81 -4.41 13.47
C ILE A 267 -2.37 -3.30 14.36
N ASP A 268 -1.72 -2.13 14.36
CA ASP A 268 -2.14 -0.98 15.15
C ASP A 268 -3.45 -0.36 14.61
N ALA A 269 -3.70 -0.47 13.30
CA ALA A 269 -4.95 -0.08 12.65
C ALA A 269 -6.13 -1.03 12.91
N GLY A 270 -5.89 -2.19 13.56
CA GLY A 270 -6.96 -3.11 13.98
C GLY A 270 -7.11 -4.37 13.13
N ALA A 271 -6.11 -4.75 12.34
CA ALA A 271 -6.09 -6.06 11.69
C ALA A 271 -6.08 -7.19 12.73
N ASN A 272 -6.84 -8.26 12.45
CA ASN A 272 -6.85 -9.46 13.28
C ASN A 272 -5.62 -10.34 12.98
N ALA A 273 -5.20 -10.34 11.72
CA ALA A 273 -4.02 -11.04 11.24
C ALA A 273 -3.34 -10.25 10.11
N VAL A 274 -2.06 -10.51 9.89
CA VAL A 274 -1.30 -9.99 8.75
C VAL A 274 -0.77 -11.13 7.91
N TYR A 275 -0.66 -10.95 6.59
CA TYR A 275 0.06 -11.87 5.71
C TYR A 275 1.22 -11.19 4.99
N LEU A 276 2.33 -11.92 4.89
CA LEU A 276 3.62 -11.45 4.38
C LEU A 276 4.35 -12.55 3.62
N GLY A 277 5.55 -12.27 3.10
CA GLY A 277 6.42 -13.26 2.47
C GLY A 277 7.89 -13.03 2.81
N PHE A 278 8.74 -14.01 2.51
CA PHE A 278 10.19 -13.87 2.58
C PHE A 278 10.73 -13.04 1.39
N ARG A 279 11.88 -12.41 1.58
CA ARG A 279 12.58 -11.66 0.52
C ARG A 279 13.29 -12.61 -0.45
N ASP A 280 12.51 -13.42 -1.14
CA ASP A 280 12.93 -14.39 -2.14
C ASP A 280 11.73 -14.80 -3.05
N GLU A 281 11.96 -15.77 -3.93
CA GLU A 281 10.99 -16.23 -4.93
C GLU A 281 9.89 -17.13 -4.36
N THR A 282 9.87 -17.43 -3.05
CA THR A 282 8.92 -18.39 -2.47
C THR A 282 7.47 -17.88 -2.39
N ASN A 283 7.24 -16.60 -2.71
CA ASN A 283 5.94 -15.98 -2.62
C ASN A 283 5.64 -15.02 -3.77
N ALA A 284 4.35 -14.87 -4.08
CA ALA A 284 3.90 -13.82 -4.98
C ALA A 284 4.15 -12.43 -4.36
N ARG A 285 4.33 -11.41 -5.21
CA ARG A 285 4.75 -10.04 -4.83
C ARG A 285 6.24 -9.93 -4.45
N ASN A 286 7.12 -10.72 -5.07
CA ASN A 286 8.58 -10.64 -4.90
C ASN A 286 9.21 -9.43 -5.64
N TYR A 287 8.91 -8.21 -5.17
CA TYR A 287 9.42 -6.97 -5.77
C TYR A 287 10.67 -6.47 -5.03
N PRO A 288 11.58 -5.74 -5.72
CA PRO A 288 12.78 -5.20 -5.11
C PRO A 288 12.49 -4.39 -3.83
N GLY A 289 13.23 -4.66 -2.75
CA GLY A 289 13.10 -3.97 -1.47
C GLY A 289 11.88 -4.34 -0.63
N LEU A 290 10.99 -5.21 -1.12
CA LEU A 290 9.84 -5.72 -0.38
C LEU A 290 10.21 -6.98 0.43
N ASN A 291 9.27 -7.45 1.23
CA ASN A 291 9.31 -8.69 1.99
C ASN A 291 10.35 -8.74 3.12
N PHE A 292 10.28 -9.81 3.90
CA PHE A 292 10.93 -9.92 5.21
C PHE A 292 12.21 -10.74 5.12
N THR A 293 13.24 -10.29 5.82
CA THR A 293 14.32 -11.17 6.27
C THR A 293 13.83 -12.08 7.40
N ARG A 294 14.66 -13.02 7.83
CA ARG A 294 14.31 -13.94 8.94
C ARG A 294 14.22 -13.19 10.26
N GLU A 295 15.12 -12.24 10.44
CA GLU A 295 15.19 -11.34 11.59
C GLU A 295 13.95 -10.43 11.61
N ASP A 296 13.61 -9.81 10.47
CA ASP A 296 12.40 -9.01 10.33
C ASP A 296 11.14 -9.82 10.68
N LEU A 297 11.05 -11.08 10.21
CA LEU A 297 9.91 -11.94 10.48
C LEU A 297 9.82 -12.30 11.96
N LYS A 298 10.93 -12.65 12.59
CA LYS A 298 10.99 -12.95 14.02
C LYS A 298 10.47 -11.79 14.87
N GLU A 299 10.92 -10.58 14.58
CA GLU A 299 10.46 -9.37 15.26
C GLU A 299 8.98 -9.07 14.97
N GLY A 300 8.55 -9.27 13.72
CA GLY A 300 7.16 -9.06 13.30
C GLY A 300 6.19 -10.02 14.00
N ILE A 301 6.54 -11.30 14.12
CA ILE A 301 5.75 -12.30 14.84
C ILE A 301 5.66 -11.92 16.32
N ALA A 302 6.79 -11.60 16.97
CA ALA A 302 6.78 -11.18 18.36
C ALA A 302 5.89 -9.94 18.59
N TYR A 303 5.96 -8.95 17.70
CA TYR A 303 5.12 -7.75 17.75
C TYR A 303 3.63 -8.06 17.66
N ALA A 304 3.25 -8.95 16.73
CA ALA A 304 1.87 -9.37 16.51
C ALA A 304 1.32 -10.17 17.68
N HIS A 305 2.06 -11.18 18.13
CA HIS A 305 1.67 -12.04 19.25
C HIS A 305 1.53 -11.26 20.55
N GLN A 306 2.39 -10.28 20.81
CA GLN A 306 2.25 -9.38 21.96
C GLN A 306 0.91 -8.63 21.99
N ARG A 307 0.28 -8.42 20.82
CA ARG A 307 -1.02 -7.77 20.65
C ARG A 307 -2.16 -8.76 20.39
N GLY A 308 -1.91 -10.07 20.56
CA GLY A 308 -2.89 -11.12 20.28
C GLY A 308 -3.33 -11.19 18.81
N ARG A 309 -2.45 -10.79 17.88
CA ARG A 309 -2.69 -10.85 16.43
C ARG A 309 -1.87 -11.96 15.79
N ARG A 310 -2.35 -12.48 14.66
CA ARG A 310 -1.73 -13.60 13.95
C ARG A 310 -0.87 -13.16 12.77
N VAL A 311 0.12 -13.95 12.41
CA VAL A 311 0.99 -13.76 11.24
C VAL A 311 0.88 -14.98 10.32
N HIS A 312 0.57 -14.72 9.05
CA HIS A 312 0.47 -15.75 8.01
C HIS A 312 1.61 -15.56 7.01
N VAL A 313 2.36 -16.62 6.73
CA VAL A 313 3.49 -16.56 5.81
C VAL A 313 3.07 -17.16 4.48
N ALA A 314 3.15 -16.37 3.41
CA ALA A 314 2.93 -16.87 2.06
C ALA A 314 4.18 -17.59 1.56
N ILE A 315 3.97 -18.83 1.14
CA ILE A 315 4.92 -19.71 0.45
C ILE A 315 4.15 -20.31 -0.73
N ASN A 316 3.68 -19.43 -1.63
CA ASN A 316 2.60 -19.71 -2.57
C ASN A 316 3.01 -19.73 -4.04
N THR A 317 4.29 -19.57 -4.36
CA THR A 317 4.83 -19.86 -5.69
C THR A 317 5.18 -21.34 -5.83
N TYR A 318 5.39 -21.76 -7.07
CA TYR A 318 5.77 -23.12 -7.43
C TYR A 318 7.30 -23.20 -7.54
N ALA A 319 7.89 -24.22 -6.92
CA ALA A 319 9.33 -24.44 -7.01
C ALA A 319 9.72 -24.89 -8.42
N ALA A 320 10.84 -24.40 -8.94
CA ALA A 320 11.40 -24.90 -10.18
C ALA A 320 11.93 -26.34 -9.99
N ALA A 321 11.83 -27.17 -11.03
CA ALA A 321 12.32 -28.54 -10.97
C ALA A 321 13.81 -28.57 -10.60
N GLY A 322 14.16 -29.33 -9.55
CA GLY A 322 15.52 -29.40 -9.01
C GLY A 322 15.91 -28.28 -8.04
N HIS A 323 15.01 -27.33 -7.75
CA HIS A 323 15.27 -26.16 -6.91
C HIS A 323 14.20 -25.97 -5.84
N MET A 324 13.98 -26.97 -5.00
CA MET A 324 12.95 -26.94 -3.94
C MET A 324 13.50 -26.55 -2.56
N ASP A 325 14.82 -26.63 -2.36
CA ASP A 325 15.46 -26.43 -1.06
C ASP A 325 15.10 -25.08 -0.42
N SER A 326 15.00 -24.01 -1.23
CA SER A 326 14.59 -22.69 -0.76
C SER A 326 13.16 -22.68 -0.20
N TRP A 327 12.24 -23.42 -0.82
CA TRP A 327 10.85 -23.51 -0.36
C TRP A 327 10.74 -24.36 0.90
N TYR A 328 11.44 -25.50 0.98
CA TYR A 328 11.49 -26.29 2.22
C TYR A 328 12.07 -25.48 3.36
N LYS A 329 13.20 -24.81 3.13
CA LYS A 329 13.82 -23.94 4.12
C LYS A 329 12.89 -22.80 4.55
N ALA A 330 12.09 -22.24 3.64
CA ALA A 330 11.10 -21.22 3.97
C ALA A 330 9.97 -21.78 4.85
N ILE A 331 9.47 -22.99 4.56
CA ILE A 331 8.47 -23.68 5.38
C ILE A 331 9.04 -23.93 6.78
N ASP A 332 10.24 -24.52 6.86
CA ASP A 332 10.90 -24.85 8.13
C ASP A 332 11.12 -23.57 8.95
N THR A 333 11.64 -22.52 8.31
CA THR A 333 11.91 -21.23 8.98
C THR A 333 10.62 -20.59 9.48
N ALA A 334 9.54 -20.61 8.69
CA ALA A 334 8.25 -20.06 9.12
C ALA A 334 7.68 -20.81 10.33
N ALA A 335 7.79 -22.14 10.33
CA ALA A 335 7.37 -22.98 11.45
C ALA A 335 8.22 -22.74 12.71
N GLU A 336 9.55 -22.73 12.58
CA GLU A 336 10.51 -22.46 13.67
C GLU A 336 10.30 -21.10 14.33
N LEU A 337 9.96 -20.08 13.54
CA LEU A 337 9.71 -18.73 14.03
C LEU A 337 8.31 -18.56 14.63
N GLY A 338 7.44 -19.56 14.54
CA GLY A 338 6.10 -19.55 15.12
C GLY A 338 5.06 -18.81 14.28
N ALA A 339 5.12 -18.90 12.95
CA ALA A 339 4.03 -18.42 12.11
C ALA A 339 2.70 -19.13 12.46
N ASP A 340 1.57 -18.42 12.38
CA ASP A 340 0.26 -18.98 12.72
C ASP A 340 -0.34 -19.80 11.58
N ALA A 341 0.00 -19.48 10.33
CA ALA A 341 -0.44 -20.22 9.15
C ALA A 341 0.52 -20.05 7.96
N LEU A 342 0.55 -21.05 7.07
CA LEU A 342 1.20 -20.98 5.76
C LEU A 342 0.16 -20.83 4.65
N ILE A 343 0.34 -19.86 3.76
CA ILE A 343 -0.48 -19.72 2.54
C ILE A 343 0.27 -20.37 1.38
N MET A 344 -0.23 -21.48 0.84
CA MET A 344 0.53 -22.38 -0.05
C MET A 344 -0.27 -22.83 -1.28
N ALA A 345 0.40 -23.24 -2.35
CA ALA A 345 -0.26 -23.68 -3.59
C ALA A 345 0.25 -25.03 -4.11
N ASP A 346 1.56 -25.26 -4.08
CA ASP A 346 2.19 -26.46 -4.64
C ASP A 346 1.88 -27.71 -3.81
N MET A 347 1.41 -28.79 -4.45
CA MET A 347 1.02 -30.03 -3.77
C MET A 347 2.20 -30.76 -3.10
N GLY A 348 3.40 -30.70 -3.69
CA GLY A 348 4.60 -31.31 -3.10
C GLY A 348 5.04 -30.58 -1.84
N LEU A 349 5.00 -29.25 -1.87
CA LEU A 349 5.28 -28.42 -0.70
C LEU A 349 4.20 -28.56 0.39
N LEU A 350 2.93 -28.65 -0.01
CA LEU A 350 1.82 -28.92 0.90
C LEU A 350 1.97 -30.29 1.59
N SER A 351 2.36 -31.32 0.84
CA SER A 351 2.66 -32.65 1.40
C SER A 351 3.81 -32.60 2.39
N TYR A 352 4.86 -31.83 2.11
CA TYR A 352 5.98 -31.66 3.03
C TYR A 352 5.54 -30.95 4.32
N ALA A 353 4.84 -29.82 4.20
CA ALA A 353 4.36 -29.06 5.35
C ALA A 353 3.38 -29.86 6.21
N SER A 354 2.49 -30.67 5.62
CA SER A 354 1.53 -31.49 6.38
C SER A 354 2.19 -32.63 7.15
N GLN A 355 3.28 -33.21 6.61
CA GLN A 355 4.01 -34.31 7.25
C GLN A 355 4.97 -33.83 8.34
N HIS A 356 5.67 -32.72 8.11
CA HIS A 356 6.69 -32.20 9.03
C HIS A 356 6.12 -31.29 10.12
N TYR A 357 5.04 -30.56 9.81
CA TYR A 357 4.43 -29.58 10.72
C TYR A 357 2.89 -29.76 10.76
N PRO A 358 2.39 -30.92 11.23
CA PRO A 358 0.96 -31.25 11.16
C PRO A 358 0.06 -30.22 11.85
N ASP A 359 0.53 -29.64 12.96
CA ASP A 359 -0.21 -28.67 13.78
C ASP A 359 -0.20 -27.25 13.22
N LEU A 360 0.69 -26.93 12.26
CA LEU A 360 0.76 -25.61 11.64
C LEU A 360 -0.38 -25.46 10.63
N SER A 361 -1.20 -24.41 10.77
CA SER A 361 -2.31 -24.17 9.85
C SER A 361 -1.84 -23.98 8.41
N ARG A 362 -2.56 -24.56 7.46
CA ARG A 362 -2.26 -24.45 6.02
C ARG A 362 -3.48 -23.89 5.30
N HIS A 363 -3.31 -22.74 4.68
CA HIS A 363 -4.31 -22.07 3.87
C HIS A 363 -3.99 -22.29 2.40
N LEU A 364 -4.96 -22.75 1.63
CA LEU A 364 -4.81 -22.94 0.19
C LEU A 364 -4.87 -21.58 -0.52
N SER A 365 -3.78 -21.24 -1.18
CA SER A 365 -3.63 -20.00 -1.94
C SER A 365 -4.50 -20.05 -3.20
N VAL A 366 -4.99 -18.88 -3.59
CA VAL A 366 -5.67 -18.69 -4.88
C VAL A 366 -4.80 -19.12 -6.08
N GLN A 367 -3.46 -19.14 -5.91
CA GLN A 367 -2.53 -19.66 -6.92
C GLN A 367 -2.72 -21.15 -7.24
N ALA A 368 -3.33 -21.94 -6.35
CA ALA A 368 -3.65 -23.34 -6.64
C ALA A 368 -4.76 -23.51 -7.68
N GLY A 369 -5.55 -22.45 -7.93
CA GLY A 369 -6.64 -22.47 -8.92
C GLY A 369 -7.72 -23.53 -8.63
N ALA A 370 -7.91 -23.90 -7.35
CA ALA A 370 -8.94 -24.84 -6.93
C ALA A 370 -10.30 -24.12 -6.85
N SER A 371 -11.20 -24.40 -7.80
CA SER A 371 -12.48 -23.71 -7.92
C SER A 371 -13.69 -24.63 -7.87
N THR A 372 -13.50 -25.91 -7.50
CA THR A 372 -14.58 -26.91 -7.43
C THR A 372 -14.58 -27.59 -6.06
N PRO A 373 -15.74 -28.04 -5.56
CA PRO A 373 -15.81 -28.78 -4.30
C PRO A 373 -14.88 -30.00 -4.29
N ALA A 374 -14.81 -30.76 -5.39
CA ALA A 374 -13.96 -31.94 -5.49
C ALA A 374 -12.46 -31.61 -5.37
N ALA A 375 -11.99 -30.55 -6.04
CA ALA A 375 -10.60 -30.11 -5.90
C ALA A 375 -10.29 -29.66 -4.47
N ILE A 376 -11.19 -28.87 -3.87
CA ILE A 376 -11.01 -28.37 -2.50
C ILE A 376 -11.03 -29.51 -1.48
N GLN A 377 -11.94 -30.47 -1.63
CA GLN A 377 -12.02 -31.66 -0.79
C GLN A 377 -10.73 -32.49 -0.87
N PHE A 378 -10.17 -32.65 -2.07
CA PHE A 378 -8.88 -33.33 -2.24
C PHE A 378 -7.75 -32.63 -1.47
N TYR A 379 -7.65 -31.30 -1.57
CA TYR A 379 -6.66 -30.54 -0.80
C TYR A 379 -6.85 -30.66 0.71
N TYR A 380 -8.10 -30.66 1.17
CA TYR A 380 -8.46 -30.89 2.58
C TYR A 380 -8.00 -32.28 3.06
N GLU A 381 -8.38 -33.34 2.36
CA GLU A 381 -8.11 -34.72 2.75
C GLU A 381 -6.61 -35.06 2.70
N MET A 382 -5.90 -34.60 1.67
CA MET A 382 -4.50 -34.98 1.45
C MET A 382 -3.51 -34.15 2.25
N PHE A 383 -3.82 -32.88 2.51
CA PHE A 383 -2.86 -31.95 3.10
C PHE A 383 -3.37 -31.26 4.37
N GLY A 384 -4.59 -31.55 4.81
CA GLY A 384 -5.17 -30.94 6.00
C GLY A 384 -5.25 -29.42 5.89
N ILE A 385 -5.59 -28.90 4.70
CA ILE A 385 -5.89 -27.48 4.51
C ILE A 385 -7.09 -27.11 5.38
N ASN A 386 -7.01 -26.05 6.18
CA ASN A 386 -8.13 -25.62 7.02
C ASN A 386 -8.85 -24.37 6.48
N ARG A 387 -8.28 -23.69 5.48
CA ARG A 387 -8.86 -22.51 4.84
C ARG A 387 -8.52 -22.41 3.36
N MET A 388 -9.44 -21.91 2.53
CA MET A 388 -9.20 -21.60 1.12
C MET A 388 -9.38 -20.12 0.81
N VAL A 389 -8.41 -19.54 0.10
CA VAL A 389 -8.51 -18.19 -0.48
C VAL A 389 -9.21 -18.29 -1.83
N LEU A 390 -10.47 -17.84 -1.90
CA LEU A 390 -11.26 -17.96 -3.12
C LEU A 390 -10.81 -16.97 -4.22
N PRO A 391 -10.81 -17.41 -5.49
CA PRO A 391 -10.68 -16.50 -6.63
C PRO A 391 -11.82 -15.48 -6.66
N ARG A 392 -11.55 -14.26 -7.16
CA ARG A 392 -12.49 -13.11 -7.14
C ARG A 392 -13.61 -13.20 -8.20
N MET A 393 -13.96 -14.41 -8.61
CA MET A 393 -14.88 -14.72 -9.70
C MET A 393 -16.19 -15.35 -9.25
N PHE A 394 -16.27 -15.72 -7.97
CA PHE A 394 -17.42 -16.38 -7.39
C PHE A 394 -18.49 -15.35 -7.00
N THR A 395 -19.73 -15.61 -7.40
CA THR A 395 -20.87 -14.84 -6.89
C THR A 395 -21.17 -15.22 -5.44
N LEU A 396 -21.95 -14.39 -4.73
CA LEU A 396 -22.37 -14.67 -3.35
C LEU A 396 -23.08 -16.03 -3.24
N ASP A 397 -23.98 -16.33 -4.18
CA ASP A 397 -24.72 -17.60 -4.22
C ASP A 397 -23.79 -18.80 -4.44
N GLU A 398 -22.77 -18.63 -5.31
CA GLU A 398 -21.76 -19.68 -5.54
C GLU A 398 -20.88 -19.89 -4.30
N ILE A 399 -20.53 -18.84 -3.57
CA ILE A 399 -19.78 -18.94 -2.30
C ILE A 399 -20.61 -19.70 -1.26
N ALA A 400 -21.88 -19.34 -1.08
CA ALA A 400 -22.78 -20.02 -0.14
C ALA A 400 -22.93 -21.51 -0.48
N ALA A 401 -23.21 -21.82 -1.74
CA ALA A 401 -23.35 -23.20 -2.22
C ALA A 401 -22.03 -24.00 -2.13
N LEU A 402 -20.88 -23.33 -2.23
CA LEU A 402 -19.58 -23.96 -2.03
C LEU A 402 -19.35 -24.27 -0.55
N LYS A 403 -19.66 -23.33 0.34
CA LYS A 403 -19.46 -23.47 1.79
C LYS A 403 -20.16 -24.69 2.36
N GLU A 404 -21.37 -24.99 1.88
CA GLU A 404 -22.14 -26.17 2.27
C GLU A 404 -21.47 -27.50 1.89
N LYS A 405 -20.57 -27.48 0.90
CA LYS A 405 -19.96 -28.69 0.31
C LYS A 405 -18.54 -28.94 0.79
N VAL A 406 -17.92 -28.00 1.51
CA VAL A 406 -16.51 -28.12 1.93
C VAL A 406 -16.36 -27.87 3.43
N PRO A 407 -15.58 -28.71 4.16
CA PRO A 407 -15.45 -28.62 5.61
C PRO A 407 -14.43 -27.57 6.08
N ILE A 408 -13.99 -26.67 5.19
CA ILE A 408 -12.94 -25.68 5.46
C ILE A 408 -13.48 -24.26 5.58
N GLU A 409 -12.66 -23.37 6.16
CA GLU A 409 -12.88 -21.93 6.19
C GLU A 409 -12.76 -21.32 4.78
N ILE A 410 -13.50 -20.23 4.54
CA ILE A 410 -13.47 -19.49 3.28
C ILE A 410 -12.93 -18.08 3.54
N GLU A 411 -11.92 -17.70 2.77
CA GLU A 411 -11.32 -16.37 2.74
C GLU A 411 -11.59 -15.72 1.38
N THR A 412 -12.12 -14.49 1.39
CA THR A 412 -12.38 -13.72 0.16
C THR A 412 -11.65 -12.39 0.18
N PHE A 413 -11.26 -11.92 -1.00
CA PHE A 413 -10.77 -10.55 -1.11
C PHE A 413 -11.92 -9.55 -1.03
N ILE A 414 -11.71 -8.49 -0.26
CA ILE A 414 -12.69 -7.42 -0.05
C ILE A 414 -12.20 -6.07 -0.58
N PHE A 415 -10.90 -5.91 -0.79
CA PHE A 415 -10.33 -4.67 -1.31
C PHE A 415 -9.02 -4.89 -2.06
N GLY A 416 -8.76 -4.04 -3.05
CA GLY A 416 -7.49 -3.95 -3.77
C GLY A 416 -7.57 -4.40 -5.23
N SER A 417 -6.42 -4.42 -5.90
CA SER A 417 -6.30 -4.69 -7.33
C SER A 417 -7.04 -5.97 -7.78
N LEU A 418 -7.96 -5.85 -8.73
CA LEU A 418 -8.65 -7.00 -9.31
C LEU A 418 -7.73 -7.76 -10.28
N SER A 419 -7.68 -9.09 -10.14
CA SER A 419 -6.95 -9.99 -11.04
C SER A 419 -7.91 -10.59 -12.06
N PRO A 420 -7.48 -10.87 -13.31
CA PRO A 420 -8.29 -11.59 -14.28
C PRO A 420 -8.63 -13.02 -13.81
N MET A 421 -9.68 -13.57 -14.41
CA MET A 421 -10.43 -14.79 -14.07
C MET A 421 -9.68 -16.14 -14.00
N SER A 422 -8.35 -16.17 -14.15
CA SER A 422 -7.54 -17.40 -14.08
C SER A 422 -6.33 -17.23 -13.18
N GLU A 423 -6.59 -16.93 -11.91
CA GLU A 423 -5.56 -16.79 -10.88
C GLU A 423 -4.72 -18.08 -10.76
N GLY A 424 -3.41 -17.93 -10.58
CA GLY A 424 -2.48 -19.06 -10.51
C GLY A 424 -2.10 -19.72 -11.84
N ARG A 425 -2.70 -19.31 -12.97
CA ARG A 425 -2.42 -19.90 -14.30
C ARG A 425 -1.85 -18.91 -15.32
N CYS A 426 -1.37 -17.76 -14.87
CA CYS A 426 -0.88 -16.71 -15.75
C CYS A 426 0.47 -17.08 -16.41
N ALA A 427 0.50 -17.11 -17.74
CA ALA A 427 1.72 -17.26 -18.55
C ALA A 427 2.17 -15.96 -19.24
N LEU A 428 1.36 -14.90 -19.17
CA LEU A 428 1.58 -13.67 -19.93
C LEU A 428 2.91 -12.99 -19.58
N SER A 429 3.22 -12.84 -18.29
CA SER A 429 4.48 -12.22 -17.86
C SER A 429 5.69 -13.06 -18.27
N ALA A 430 5.59 -14.40 -18.17
CA ALA A 430 6.67 -15.29 -18.60
C ALA A 430 6.94 -15.13 -20.10
N TYR A 431 5.89 -15.01 -20.92
CA TYR A 431 6.01 -14.74 -22.34
C TYR A 431 6.66 -13.39 -22.63
N ALA A 432 6.22 -12.32 -21.95
CA ALA A 432 6.69 -10.96 -22.26
C ALA A 432 8.05 -10.61 -21.68
N THR A 433 8.45 -11.22 -20.56
CA THR A 433 9.63 -10.82 -19.78
C THR A 433 10.58 -11.97 -19.44
N GLY A 434 10.19 -13.22 -19.69
CA GLY A 434 10.91 -14.39 -19.20
C GLY A 434 10.72 -14.66 -17.69
N ARG A 435 10.01 -13.79 -16.96
CA ARG A 435 9.73 -13.93 -15.52
C ARG A 435 8.30 -14.39 -15.29
N SER A 436 8.15 -15.57 -14.70
CA SER A 436 6.84 -16.15 -14.38
C SER A 436 6.32 -15.62 -13.05
N PRO A 437 5.04 -15.21 -12.95
CA PRO A 437 4.44 -14.79 -11.68
C PRO A 437 4.28 -15.98 -10.72
N ASN A 438 4.19 -17.18 -11.28
CA ASN A 438 4.02 -18.42 -10.53
C ASN A 438 5.33 -18.98 -10.00
N LEU A 439 6.47 -18.66 -10.62
CA LEU A 439 7.80 -19.12 -10.19
C LEU A 439 8.56 -17.99 -9.47
N CYS A 440 8.71 -16.85 -10.13
CA CYS A 440 9.49 -15.72 -9.63
C CYS A 440 8.69 -14.77 -8.73
N GLY A 441 7.36 -14.96 -8.62
CA GLY A 441 6.51 -14.16 -7.75
C GLY A 441 6.17 -12.75 -8.26
N VAL A 442 6.38 -12.45 -9.54
CA VAL A 442 6.18 -11.09 -10.10
C VAL A 442 5.35 -11.11 -11.39
N CYS A 443 4.27 -10.31 -11.45
CA CYS A 443 3.39 -10.21 -12.63
C CYS A 443 3.87 -9.21 -13.67
N SER A 444 4.56 -8.18 -13.22
CA SER A 444 5.19 -7.15 -14.05
C SER A 444 6.49 -6.79 -13.33
N PRO A 445 7.61 -7.47 -13.64
CA PRO A 445 8.88 -7.20 -12.98
C PRO A 445 9.33 -5.76 -13.25
N ALA A 446 9.71 -5.04 -12.20
CA ALA A 446 10.00 -3.61 -12.29
C ALA A 446 11.15 -3.30 -13.26
N GLU A 447 12.13 -4.20 -13.40
CA GLU A 447 13.25 -4.08 -14.32
C GLU A 447 12.82 -4.12 -15.81
N HIS A 448 11.63 -4.64 -16.11
CA HIS A 448 11.03 -4.66 -17.44
C HIS A 448 10.00 -3.55 -17.67
N VAL A 449 9.64 -2.77 -16.65
CA VAL A 449 8.67 -1.68 -16.78
C VAL A 449 9.35 -0.42 -17.30
N ARG A 450 8.78 0.21 -18.33
CA ARG A 450 9.21 1.52 -18.83
C ARG A 450 8.02 2.45 -18.99
N TYR A 451 8.22 3.71 -18.63
CA TYR A 451 7.28 4.79 -18.86
C TYR A 451 7.93 5.83 -19.78
N LYS A 452 7.19 6.28 -20.79
CA LYS A 452 7.63 7.34 -21.71
C LYS A 452 6.54 8.39 -21.80
N ASN A 453 6.92 9.65 -21.75
CA ASN A 453 6.00 10.76 -22.02
C ASN A 453 6.29 11.30 -23.41
N GLU A 454 5.30 11.24 -24.30
CA GLU A 454 5.36 11.76 -25.67
C GLU A 454 4.18 12.72 -25.86
N ASP A 455 4.43 14.02 -26.02
CA ASP A 455 3.42 15.06 -26.28
C ASP A 455 2.21 15.06 -25.31
N GLY A 456 2.47 14.78 -24.03
CA GLY A 456 1.43 14.72 -22.99
C GLY A 456 0.70 13.38 -22.91
N VAL A 457 1.07 12.39 -23.73
CA VAL A 457 0.62 11.01 -23.62
C VAL A 457 1.64 10.20 -22.83
N LEU A 458 1.20 9.54 -21.76
CA LEU A 458 2.04 8.57 -21.06
C LEU A 458 1.89 7.19 -21.73
N ILE A 459 3.00 6.65 -22.22
CA ILE A 459 3.10 5.29 -22.72
C ILE A 459 3.68 4.41 -21.62
N SER A 460 2.94 3.37 -21.23
CA SER A 460 3.45 2.33 -20.32
C SER A 460 3.84 1.08 -21.12
N GLN A 461 5.00 0.52 -20.80
CA GLN A 461 5.55 -0.66 -21.46
C GLN A 461 5.96 -1.72 -20.45
N LEU A 462 5.87 -2.98 -20.86
CA LEU A 462 6.42 -4.12 -20.14
C LEU A 462 7.22 -4.97 -21.14
N GLY A 463 8.54 -5.03 -20.95
CA GLY A 463 9.45 -5.59 -21.96
C GLY A 463 9.29 -4.82 -23.28
N ASP A 464 9.11 -5.55 -24.37
CA ASP A 464 8.94 -4.96 -25.71
C ASP A 464 7.49 -4.55 -26.02
N PHE A 465 6.55 -4.79 -25.10
CA PHE A 465 5.13 -4.58 -25.33
C PHE A 465 4.68 -3.22 -24.80
N VAL A 466 4.02 -2.42 -25.65
CA VAL A 466 3.22 -1.28 -25.20
C VAL A 466 1.94 -1.83 -24.57
N ILE A 467 1.75 -1.57 -23.28
CA ILE A 467 0.60 -2.05 -22.51
C ILE A 467 -0.54 -1.05 -22.57
N ASN A 468 -0.23 0.24 -22.48
CA ASN A 468 -1.24 1.28 -22.52
C ASN A 468 -0.65 2.63 -22.96
N ARG A 469 -1.52 3.50 -23.48
CA ARG A 469 -1.25 4.91 -23.80
C ARG A 469 -2.32 5.74 -23.08
N PHE A 470 -1.93 6.49 -22.07
CA PHE A 470 -2.84 7.29 -21.27
C PHE A 470 -2.83 8.74 -21.74
N GLY A 471 -4.02 9.34 -21.82
CA GLY A 471 -4.17 10.78 -22.03
C GLY A 471 -3.53 11.62 -20.92
N LYS A 472 -3.43 12.93 -21.17
CA LYS A 472 -2.76 13.89 -20.25
C LYS A 472 -3.33 13.87 -18.84
N ASP A 473 -4.65 13.78 -18.72
CA ASP A 473 -5.39 13.83 -17.46
C ASP A 473 -5.98 12.45 -17.09
N GLU A 474 -5.55 11.38 -17.79
CA GLU A 474 -6.00 10.01 -17.52
C GLU A 474 -5.07 9.35 -16.48
N ALA A 475 -5.71 8.79 -15.44
CA ALA A 475 -5.01 8.00 -14.43
C ALA A 475 -4.31 6.81 -15.07
N ALA A 476 -3.05 6.61 -14.71
CA ALA A 476 -2.28 5.46 -15.19
C ALA A 476 -2.47 4.26 -14.25
N GLY A 477 -2.40 3.04 -14.79
CA GLY A 477 -2.22 1.83 -14.00
C GLY A 477 -0.78 1.30 -14.05
N TYR A 478 -0.45 0.39 -13.15
CA TYR A 478 0.78 -0.39 -13.28
C TYR A 478 0.68 -1.27 -14.54
N PRO A 479 1.74 -1.41 -15.38
CA PRO A 479 1.62 -2.02 -16.68
C PRO A 479 1.60 -3.53 -16.52
N THR A 480 0.40 -4.06 -16.30
CA THR A 480 0.13 -5.50 -16.20
C THR A 480 -0.52 -5.95 -17.50
N LEU A 481 -0.03 -7.05 -18.09
CA LEU A 481 -0.48 -7.51 -19.41
C LEU A 481 -1.99 -7.73 -19.48
N CYS A 482 -2.60 -8.26 -18.43
CA CYS A 482 -4.06 -8.44 -18.38
C CYS A 482 -4.84 -7.14 -18.17
N LYS A 483 -4.18 -6.01 -17.89
CA LYS A 483 -4.80 -4.69 -17.68
C LYS A 483 -4.44 -3.69 -18.79
N GLY A 484 -3.93 -4.19 -19.92
CA GLY A 484 -3.54 -3.38 -21.07
C GLY A 484 -4.71 -3.03 -22.00
N ARG A 485 -4.56 -1.96 -22.77
CA ARG A 485 -5.41 -1.64 -23.92
C ARG A 485 -4.78 -2.20 -25.19
N TYR A 486 -5.48 -3.10 -25.86
CA TYR A 486 -5.00 -3.75 -27.08
C TYR A 486 -5.94 -3.46 -28.24
N ILE A 487 -5.38 -3.48 -29.46
CA ILE A 487 -6.15 -3.26 -30.69
C ILE A 487 -6.42 -4.63 -31.31
N PRO A 488 -7.66 -5.17 -31.21
CA PRO A 488 -8.02 -6.39 -31.91
C PRO A 488 -8.06 -6.14 -33.42
N LYS A 489 -7.90 -7.20 -34.22
CA LYS A 489 -7.91 -7.09 -35.68
C LYS A 489 -9.23 -6.47 -36.18
N GLY A 490 -9.15 -5.26 -36.74
CA GLY A 490 -10.30 -4.53 -37.26
C GLY A 490 -11.15 -3.80 -36.20
N GLY A 491 -10.66 -3.64 -34.97
CA GLY A 491 -11.31 -2.88 -33.91
C GLY A 491 -10.47 -1.72 -33.39
N GLU A 492 -10.97 -1.09 -32.34
CA GLU A 492 -10.29 0.02 -31.63
C GLU A 492 -9.58 -0.48 -30.37
N ALA A 493 -8.70 0.35 -29.82
CA ALA A 493 -8.00 0.04 -28.58
C ALA A 493 -9.00 -0.11 -27.41
N SER A 494 -9.00 -1.27 -26.76
CA SER A 494 -9.89 -1.54 -25.62
C SER A 494 -9.23 -2.46 -24.59
N TYR A 495 -9.77 -2.46 -23.38
CA TYR A 495 -9.37 -3.40 -22.33
C TYR A 495 -9.97 -4.78 -22.66
N LEU A 496 -9.14 -5.70 -23.17
CA LEU A 496 -9.61 -7.01 -23.65
C LEU A 496 -9.86 -8.02 -22.53
N PHE A 497 -9.15 -7.90 -21.41
CA PHE A 497 -9.25 -8.87 -20.30
C PHE A 497 -9.86 -8.22 -19.06
N GLU A 498 -9.22 -7.17 -18.54
CA GLU A 498 -9.66 -6.48 -17.34
C GLU A 498 -9.21 -5.01 -17.40
N LYS A 499 -9.97 -4.12 -16.76
CA LYS A 499 -9.54 -2.74 -16.55
C LYS A 499 -8.63 -2.62 -15.31
N PRO A 500 -7.84 -1.55 -15.16
CA PRO A 500 -7.10 -1.29 -13.92
C PRO A 500 -8.02 -0.76 -12.80
N GLU A 501 -9.06 -1.52 -12.45
CA GLU A 501 -10.02 -1.19 -11.41
C GLU A 501 -9.67 -1.86 -10.08
N CYS A 502 -10.15 -1.27 -8.98
CA CYS A 502 -10.02 -1.78 -7.63
C CYS A 502 -11.27 -2.56 -7.21
N LEU A 503 -11.12 -3.79 -6.72
CA LEU A 503 -12.22 -4.43 -6.00
C LEU A 503 -12.49 -3.63 -4.73
N ASN A 504 -13.74 -3.26 -4.48
CA ASN A 504 -14.19 -2.73 -3.21
C ASN A 504 -15.50 -3.39 -2.81
N ALA A 505 -15.48 -4.23 -1.77
CA ALA A 505 -16.62 -5.01 -1.31
C ALA A 505 -17.22 -4.45 0.00
N ALA A 506 -16.98 -3.17 0.34
CA ALA A 506 -17.45 -2.55 1.57
C ALA A 506 -18.96 -2.75 1.82
N GLU A 507 -19.77 -2.59 0.78
CA GLU A 507 -21.24 -2.76 0.82
C GLU A 507 -21.68 -4.24 0.93
N TYR A 508 -20.78 -5.19 0.65
CA TYR A 508 -21.08 -6.63 0.58
C TYR A 508 -20.59 -7.41 1.81
N ILE A 509 -19.99 -6.75 2.81
CA ILE A 509 -19.45 -7.38 4.02
C ILE A 509 -20.49 -8.29 4.70
N ALA A 510 -21.71 -7.77 4.93
CA ALA A 510 -22.78 -8.52 5.57
C ALA A 510 -23.22 -9.74 4.73
N SER A 511 -23.36 -9.56 3.41
CA SER A 511 -23.74 -10.64 2.49
C SER A 511 -22.67 -11.72 2.36
N LEU A 512 -21.39 -11.34 2.34
CA LEU A 512 -20.28 -12.29 2.33
C LEU A 512 -20.22 -13.09 3.63
N ARG A 513 -20.44 -12.44 4.78
CA ARG A 513 -20.55 -13.12 6.08
C ARG A 513 -21.71 -14.11 6.09
N ALA A 514 -22.88 -13.69 5.58
CA ALA A 514 -24.04 -14.56 5.45
C ALA A 514 -23.80 -15.76 4.51
N ALA A 515 -22.99 -15.57 3.45
CA ALA A 515 -22.55 -16.66 2.57
C ALA A 515 -21.52 -17.62 3.20
N GLY A 516 -21.12 -17.39 4.46
CA GLY A 516 -20.23 -18.26 5.22
C GLY A 516 -18.73 -17.96 5.07
N VAL A 517 -18.37 -16.76 4.60
CA VAL A 517 -16.99 -16.27 4.61
C VAL A 517 -16.54 -16.02 6.06
N THR A 518 -15.34 -16.48 6.41
CA THR A 518 -14.79 -16.38 7.78
C THR A 518 -13.59 -15.43 7.87
N SER A 519 -12.95 -15.11 6.74
CA SER A 519 -11.85 -14.16 6.67
C SER A 519 -11.97 -13.22 5.48
N PHE A 520 -11.80 -11.92 5.74
CA PHE A 520 -11.75 -10.88 4.73
C PHE A 520 -10.33 -10.43 4.51
N LYS A 521 -9.86 -10.63 3.28
CA LYS A 521 -8.50 -10.32 2.86
C LYS A 521 -8.43 -9.01 2.11
N ILE A 522 -7.52 -8.14 2.55
CA ILE A 522 -7.14 -6.95 1.79
C ILE A 522 -5.93 -7.31 0.90
N GLU A 523 -6.02 -6.98 -0.38
CA GLU A 523 -4.87 -7.06 -1.30
C GLU A 523 -4.05 -5.77 -1.24
N GLY A 524 -2.73 -5.91 -1.41
CA GLY A 524 -1.85 -4.76 -1.52
C GLY A 524 -0.52 -4.88 -0.79
N ARG A 525 0.14 -6.05 -0.76
CA ARG A 525 1.47 -6.18 -0.13
C ARG A 525 2.52 -5.23 -0.71
N GLN A 526 2.34 -4.77 -1.94
CA GLN A 526 3.22 -3.80 -2.58
C GLN A 526 2.93 -2.35 -2.18
N ARG A 527 1.78 -2.07 -1.56
CA ARG A 527 1.36 -0.71 -1.22
C ARG A 527 2.08 -0.24 0.02
N SER A 528 2.11 1.08 0.23
CA SER A 528 2.80 1.68 1.36
C SER A 528 2.11 1.35 2.69
N ARG A 529 2.81 1.60 3.80
CA ARG A 529 2.19 1.54 5.13
C ARG A 529 0.97 2.47 5.26
N PHE A 530 0.94 3.60 4.55
CA PHE A 530 -0.19 4.54 4.56
C PHE A 530 -1.45 3.86 4.04
N TYR A 531 -1.37 3.29 2.83
CA TYR A 531 -2.48 2.52 2.25
C TYR A 531 -2.93 1.42 3.20
N THR A 532 -2.00 0.67 3.79
CA THR A 532 -2.33 -0.40 4.72
C THR A 532 -3.06 0.12 5.96
N THR A 533 -2.57 1.20 6.60
CA THR A 533 -3.23 1.82 7.76
C THR A 533 -4.65 2.26 7.40
N GLU A 534 -4.81 2.98 6.31
CA GLU A 534 -6.07 3.59 5.91
C GLU A 534 -7.12 2.53 5.56
N VAL A 535 -6.78 1.58 4.68
CA VAL A 535 -7.70 0.52 4.26
C VAL A 535 -8.09 -0.36 5.45
N VAL A 536 -7.13 -0.74 6.30
CA VAL A 536 -7.43 -1.56 7.49
C VAL A 536 -8.34 -0.79 8.46
N SER A 537 -8.07 0.49 8.72
CA SER A 537 -8.90 1.32 9.60
C SER A 537 -10.32 1.47 9.06
N CYS A 538 -10.48 1.69 7.75
CA CYS A 538 -11.77 1.77 7.09
C CYS A 538 -12.55 0.46 7.22
N PHE A 539 -11.96 -0.69 6.89
CA PHE A 539 -12.63 -1.98 7.01
C PHE A 539 -12.89 -2.38 8.46
N ARG A 540 -12.02 -2.00 9.39
CA ARG A 540 -12.28 -2.19 10.82
C ARG A 540 -13.54 -1.42 11.23
N ALA A 541 -13.64 -0.15 10.87
CA ALA A 541 -14.83 0.66 11.16
C ALA A 541 -16.11 0.09 10.54
N LEU A 542 -16.04 -0.40 9.30
CA LEU A 542 -17.17 -1.05 8.62
C LEU A 542 -17.60 -2.35 9.33
N LEU A 543 -16.65 -3.18 9.75
CA LEU A 543 -16.94 -4.41 10.48
C LEU A 543 -17.49 -4.14 11.88
N ASP A 544 -17.00 -3.11 12.56
CA ASP A 544 -17.50 -2.72 13.89
C ASP A 544 -18.91 -2.13 13.80
N ALA A 545 -19.21 -1.41 12.72
CA ALA A 545 -20.55 -0.93 12.39
C ALA A 545 -21.50 -2.10 12.08
N GLU A 546 -21.10 -3.05 11.25
CA GLU A 546 -21.90 -4.25 10.93
C GLU A 546 -22.17 -5.10 12.18
N ALA A 547 -21.16 -5.31 13.03
CA ALA A 547 -21.32 -6.01 14.30
C ALA A 547 -22.28 -5.30 15.27
N SER A 548 -22.47 -3.99 15.10
CA SER A 548 -23.42 -3.16 15.85
C SER A 548 -24.79 -3.04 15.15
N GLY A 549 -25.04 -3.81 14.09
CA GLY A 549 -26.30 -3.80 13.32
C GLY A 549 -26.46 -2.60 12.37
N LYS A 550 -25.39 -1.86 12.07
CA LYS A 550 -25.41 -0.72 11.13
C LYS A 550 -24.91 -1.14 9.75
N SER A 551 -25.49 -0.58 8.70
CA SER A 551 -25.01 -0.77 7.32
C SER A 551 -23.78 0.09 7.02
N ALA A 552 -23.04 -0.27 5.97
CA ALA A 552 -21.91 0.50 5.46
C ALA A 552 -22.29 1.96 5.10
N ASP A 553 -23.51 2.18 4.61
CA ASP A 553 -24.03 3.50 4.22
C ASP A 553 -24.11 4.48 5.40
N SER A 554 -24.06 3.98 6.64
CA SER A 554 -23.98 4.82 7.84
C SER A 554 -22.62 5.50 8.02
N LEU A 555 -21.62 5.14 7.21
CA LEU A 555 -20.24 5.66 7.26
C LEU A 555 -19.78 6.21 5.89
N PRO A 556 -20.44 7.24 5.34
CA PRO A 556 -20.12 7.76 4.01
C PRO A 556 -18.68 8.27 3.88
N ASP A 557 -18.13 8.86 4.94
CA ASP A 557 -16.73 9.34 4.95
C ASP A 557 -15.73 8.18 4.84
N VAL A 558 -16.06 7.01 5.40
CA VAL A 558 -15.23 5.80 5.31
C VAL A 558 -15.27 5.23 3.89
N LEU A 559 -16.45 5.21 3.27
CA LEU A 559 -16.61 4.77 1.89
C LEU A 559 -15.89 5.69 0.90
N ASN A 560 -15.93 7.01 1.12
CA ASN A 560 -15.21 7.97 0.30
C ASN A 560 -13.69 7.80 0.43
N ARG A 561 -13.16 7.60 1.64
CA ARG A 561 -11.73 7.30 1.85
C ARG A 561 -11.29 6.03 1.12
N LEU A 562 -12.11 4.96 1.13
CA LEU A 562 -11.81 3.75 0.37
C LEU A 562 -11.77 4.02 -1.14
N ARG A 563 -12.66 4.86 -1.66
CA ARG A 563 -12.68 5.26 -3.07
C ARG A 563 -11.41 6.02 -3.46
N ASP A 564 -10.93 6.91 -2.61
CA ASP A 564 -9.70 7.68 -2.84
C ASP A 564 -8.44 6.78 -2.88
N LEU A 565 -8.52 5.57 -2.29
CA LEU A 565 -7.44 4.59 -2.27
C LEU A 565 -7.51 3.58 -3.44
N ALA A 566 -8.57 3.64 -4.26
CA ALA A 566 -8.78 2.73 -5.36
C ALA A 566 -7.70 2.86 -6.45
N GLU A 567 -7.16 1.71 -6.91
CA GLU A 567 -6.30 1.67 -8.08
C GLU A 567 -7.02 2.27 -9.30
N GLY A 568 -6.33 3.15 -10.03
CA GLY A 568 -6.87 3.77 -11.25
C GLY A 568 -8.01 4.78 -11.00
N GLY A 569 -8.38 5.04 -9.74
CA GLY A 569 -9.53 5.90 -9.41
C GLY A 569 -10.89 5.30 -9.76
N GLU A 570 -10.93 4.02 -10.17
CA GLU A 570 -12.15 3.30 -10.54
C GLU A 570 -12.35 2.09 -9.60
N GLU A 571 -13.59 1.88 -9.19
CA GLU A 571 -13.98 0.76 -8.34
C GLU A 571 -14.86 -0.24 -9.09
N THR A 572 -14.71 -1.51 -8.73
CA THR A 572 -15.59 -2.58 -9.15
C THR A 572 -16.04 -3.40 -7.95
N ARG A 573 -17.24 -3.95 -8.05
CA ARG A 573 -17.78 -4.91 -7.09
C ARG A 573 -17.52 -6.36 -7.53
N GLY A 574 -16.94 -6.54 -8.72
CA GLY A 574 -16.65 -7.84 -9.32
C GLY A 574 -17.87 -8.76 -9.33
N ALA A 575 -17.63 -10.05 -9.14
CA ALA A 575 -18.65 -11.09 -9.12
C ALA A 575 -19.68 -10.96 -7.97
N TYR A 576 -19.47 -10.07 -7.00
CA TYR A 576 -20.43 -9.87 -5.90
C TYR A 576 -21.69 -9.11 -6.34
N ARG A 577 -21.60 -8.35 -7.44
CA ARG A 577 -22.76 -7.68 -8.05
C ARG A 577 -23.54 -8.63 -8.95
N LYS A 578 -24.88 -8.57 -8.89
CA LYS A 578 -25.77 -9.29 -9.82
C LYS A 578 -25.55 -8.85 -11.27
N GLY A 579 -25.55 -9.81 -12.20
CA GLY A 579 -25.40 -9.55 -13.63
C GLY A 579 -23.97 -9.23 -14.09
N TRP A 580 -22.96 -9.59 -13.28
CA TRP A 580 -21.56 -9.38 -13.61
C TRP A 580 -21.05 -10.27 -14.77
N ARG A 581 -21.63 -11.47 -14.96
CA ARG A 581 -21.27 -12.41 -16.03
C ARG A 581 -22.14 -12.27 -17.28
#